data_AF-A0ABC9GJC6-F1
#
_entry.id   AF-A0ABC9GJC6-F1
#
_cell.length_a   1.000
_cell.length_b   1.000
_cell.length_c   1.000
_cell.angle_alpha   90.00
_cell.angle_beta   90.00
_cell.angle_gamma   90.00
#
_symmetry.space_group_name_H-M   'P 1'
#
loop_
_entity.id
_entity.type
_entity.pdbx_description
1 polymer ?
#
loop_
_entity_poly.entity_id
_entity_poly.type
_entity_poly.pdbx_seq_one_letter_code
_entity_poly.pdbx_strand_id
1 'polypeptide(L)'
;MPSPARNSATPSYEGRHSSFPPLSSMDGGRRAAAGGADSSPVAAPPHPAAPRNTPADVSSFIHTPFYCEENIYMLCKELTRVGVADPMGSDLYVVFISNEEKKIPLWHQKASNSDEGFICWDYHVICIQVKRNKGEIIDLVWDLDSDLPFPSPFNQYVSDAIRPLAFGDSIYRRLFRVVHAPLFLQSFASDRSHMKNPAGNWIQLPPNYDPIMAADGTANNLNEYIAMSVEDVGNLESMVNDVYSNKHGVVVNESILTRFFSQLPGLHP
;
A
#
# COMPACT_ATOMS: atom_id res chain seq x y z
N MET A 1 -20.35 41.56 30.90
CA MET A 1 -20.78 40.39 30.12
C MET A 1 -19.57 39.87 29.35
N PRO A 2 -18.77 38.93 29.88
CA PRO A 2 -17.64 38.36 29.16
C PRO A 2 -17.98 36.99 28.55
N SER A 3 -17.43 36.75 27.36
CA SER A 3 -17.53 35.50 26.57
C SER A 3 -16.83 34.31 27.24
N PRO A 4 -17.28 33.05 27.01
CA PRO A 4 -16.51 31.89 27.38
C PRO A 4 -15.59 31.45 26.23
N ALA A 5 -14.29 31.33 26.54
CA ALA A 5 -13.28 30.70 25.71
C ALA A 5 -13.49 29.17 25.69
N ARG A 6 -13.44 28.54 24.51
CA ARG A 6 -13.35 27.08 24.36
C ARG A 6 -11.88 26.67 24.32
N ASN A 7 -11.44 26.00 25.38
CA ASN A 7 -10.18 25.23 25.39
C ASN A 7 -10.38 23.95 24.58
N SER A 8 -9.63 23.79 23.49
CA SER A 8 -9.44 22.55 22.77
C SER A 8 -8.28 21.77 23.40
N ALA A 9 -8.59 20.80 24.25
CA ALA A 9 -7.62 19.84 24.75
C ALA A 9 -7.48 18.68 23.74
N THR A 10 -6.28 18.49 23.21
CA THR A 10 -5.88 17.26 22.50
C THR A 10 -5.60 16.15 23.52
N PRO A 11 -6.10 14.92 23.34
CA PRO A 11 -5.73 13.82 24.22
C PRO A 11 -4.36 13.28 23.81
N SER A 12 -3.40 13.44 24.72
CA SER A 12 -2.09 12.82 24.73
C SER A 12 -2.20 11.30 24.92
N TYR A 13 -1.63 10.53 23.99
CA TYR A 13 -1.55 9.07 24.08
C TYR A 13 -0.33 8.67 24.92
N GLU A 14 -0.54 8.31 26.19
CA GLU A 14 0.46 7.63 27.01
C GLU A 14 0.49 6.15 26.64
N GLY A 15 1.45 5.75 25.79
CA GLY A 15 1.79 4.35 25.57
C GLY A 15 2.55 3.78 26.77
N ARG A 16 1.90 2.91 27.55
CA ARG A 16 2.59 2.10 28.56
C ARG A 16 3.41 1.01 27.85
N HIS A 17 4.74 1.11 28.00
CA HIS A 17 5.67 0.05 27.71
C HIS A 17 5.41 -1.17 28.61
N SER A 18 5.20 -2.33 28.00
CA SER A 18 5.33 -3.62 28.66
C SER A 18 6.43 -4.43 27.99
N SER A 19 7.60 -4.39 28.61
CA SER A 19 8.75 -5.22 28.30
C SER A 19 8.48 -6.68 28.72
N PHE A 20 8.80 -7.66 27.87
CA PHE A 20 8.93 -9.06 28.28
C PHE A 20 10.19 -9.73 27.67
N PRO A 21 10.79 -10.71 28.38
CA PRO A 21 12.12 -11.28 28.09
C PRO A 21 12.07 -12.47 27.10
N PRO A 22 13.21 -13.00 26.62
CA PRO A 22 13.25 -13.96 25.52
C PRO A 22 12.96 -15.40 25.94
N LEU A 23 12.28 -16.14 25.06
CA LEU A 23 12.07 -17.58 25.17
C LEU A 23 13.28 -18.35 24.63
N SER A 24 13.77 -19.28 25.45
CA SER A 24 14.90 -20.17 25.22
C SER A 24 14.58 -21.35 24.29
N SER A 25 15.63 -21.78 23.59
CA SER A 25 15.72 -22.92 22.67
C SER A 25 15.28 -24.27 23.25
N MET A 26 14.75 -25.13 22.38
CA MET A 26 14.94 -26.59 22.49
C MET A 26 15.35 -27.17 21.13
N ASP A 27 16.51 -27.82 21.18
CA ASP A 27 17.19 -28.57 20.14
C ASP A 27 16.62 -30.00 20.05
N GLY A 28 16.73 -30.63 18.88
CA GLY A 28 16.23 -31.98 18.62
C GLY A 28 16.59 -32.45 17.21
N GLY A 29 17.83 -32.95 17.05
CA GLY A 29 18.41 -33.27 15.74
C GLY A 29 18.32 -34.73 15.24
N ARG A 30 19.08 -34.95 14.15
CA ARG A 30 19.60 -36.21 13.51
C ARG A 30 18.57 -37.00 12.68
N ARG A 31 18.86 -37.67 11.54
CA ARG A 31 20.03 -38.07 10.70
C ARG A 31 19.42 -38.61 9.36
N ALA A 32 19.90 -38.26 8.16
CA ALA A 32 20.95 -38.87 7.30
C ALA A 32 20.64 -40.21 6.57
N ALA A 33 21.18 -40.30 5.33
CA ALA A 33 21.35 -41.41 4.36
C ALA A 33 20.24 -41.57 3.30
N ALA A 34 20.41 -41.62 1.97
CA ALA A 34 21.47 -41.91 0.97
C ALA A 34 21.09 -43.14 0.12
N GLY A 35 21.15 -43.00 -1.22
CA GLY A 35 21.43 -44.10 -2.17
C GLY A 35 20.31 -44.46 -3.15
N GLY A 36 20.62 -44.43 -4.46
CA GLY A 36 19.86 -45.13 -5.49
C GLY A 36 19.93 -44.48 -6.88
N ALA A 37 20.86 -44.94 -7.72
CA ALA A 37 20.98 -44.57 -9.12
C ALA A 37 20.10 -45.45 -10.02
N ASP A 38 19.51 -44.88 -11.08
CA ASP A 38 19.24 -45.60 -12.34
C ASP A 38 19.05 -44.62 -13.52
N SER A 39 18.96 -45.17 -14.72
CA SER A 39 19.54 -44.67 -15.97
C SER A 39 18.52 -44.28 -17.07
N SER A 40 18.95 -43.36 -17.97
CA SER A 40 18.46 -43.04 -19.34
C SER A 40 17.11 -42.31 -19.51
N PRO A 41 16.80 -41.61 -20.66
CA PRO A 41 17.58 -41.28 -21.87
C PRO A 41 17.69 -39.76 -22.16
N VAL A 42 18.42 -39.40 -23.22
CA VAL A 42 18.70 -38.02 -23.68
C VAL A 42 17.41 -37.28 -24.08
N ALA A 43 17.09 -36.21 -23.36
CA ALA A 43 15.97 -35.31 -23.65
C ALA A 43 16.38 -34.22 -24.66
N ALA A 44 15.45 -33.89 -25.56
CA ALA A 44 15.53 -32.78 -26.52
C ALA A 44 15.85 -31.44 -25.83
N PRO A 45 16.49 -30.48 -26.52
CA PRO A 45 16.89 -29.21 -25.92
C PRO A 45 15.66 -28.50 -25.32
N PRO A 46 15.75 -27.99 -24.08
CA PRO A 46 14.61 -27.32 -23.47
C PRO A 46 14.31 -26.05 -24.26
N HIS A 47 13.10 -25.99 -24.81
CA HIS A 47 12.49 -24.70 -25.15
C HIS A 47 12.60 -23.78 -23.91
N PRO A 48 12.91 -22.49 -24.09
CA PRO A 48 12.98 -21.57 -22.96
C PRO A 48 11.65 -21.62 -22.22
N ALA A 49 11.69 -22.12 -20.99
CA ALA A 49 10.52 -22.16 -20.13
C ALA A 49 10.01 -20.73 -19.97
N ALA A 50 8.74 -20.51 -20.26
CA ALA A 50 8.06 -19.27 -19.88
C ALA A 50 8.35 -19.01 -18.38
N PRO A 51 8.62 -17.76 -17.99
CA PRO A 51 8.95 -17.45 -16.60
C PRO A 51 7.83 -17.96 -15.70
N ARG A 52 8.19 -18.87 -14.78
CA ARG A 52 7.27 -19.34 -13.76
C ARG A 52 7.04 -18.16 -12.81
N ASN A 53 5.81 -17.66 -12.73
CA ASN A 53 5.40 -16.71 -11.70
C ASN A 53 5.50 -17.40 -10.33
N THR A 54 6.67 -17.36 -9.71
CA THR A 54 6.79 -17.61 -8.28
C THR A 54 6.06 -16.49 -7.54
N PRO A 55 5.22 -16.79 -6.54
CA PRO A 55 4.62 -15.77 -5.69
C PRO A 55 5.70 -14.83 -5.16
N ALA A 56 5.47 -13.52 -5.24
CA ALA A 56 6.40 -12.55 -4.70
C ALA A 56 6.46 -12.71 -3.17
N ASP A 57 7.63 -13.01 -2.63
CA ASP A 57 7.82 -13.12 -1.19
C ASP A 57 7.83 -11.72 -0.56
N VAL A 58 6.89 -11.44 0.36
CA VAL A 58 6.77 -10.15 1.05
C VAL A 58 8.10 -9.71 1.67
N SER A 59 8.88 -10.68 2.20
CA SER A 59 10.16 -10.40 2.86
C SER A 59 11.26 -9.89 1.91
N SER A 60 11.04 -9.99 0.59
CA SER A 60 11.95 -9.43 -0.42
C SER A 60 11.77 -7.93 -0.64
N PHE A 61 10.70 -7.32 -0.13
CA PHE A 61 10.43 -5.89 -0.27
C PHE A 61 10.93 -5.10 0.94
N ILE A 62 11.44 -3.90 0.69
CA ILE A 62 11.78 -2.94 1.73
C ILE A 62 10.47 -2.55 2.46
N HIS A 63 10.46 -2.71 3.77
CA HIS A 63 9.33 -2.34 4.61
C HIS A 63 9.81 -1.68 5.89
N THR A 64 9.28 -0.49 6.16
CA THR A 64 9.42 0.22 7.42
C THR A 64 8.01 0.51 7.95
N PRO A 65 7.58 -0.09 9.09
CA PRO A 65 6.26 0.16 9.65
C PRO A 65 5.99 1.67 9.82
N PHE A 66 4.76 2.11 9.56
CA PHE A 66 4.33 3.51 9.64
C PHE A 66 4.91 4.47 8.58
N TYR A 67 5.57 3.95 7.55
CA TYR A 67 6.03 4.70 6.36
C TYR A 67 5.44 4.10 5.08
N CYS A 68 4.12 3.81 5.09
CA CYS A 68 3.44 3.11 3.99
C CYS A 68 3.61 3.84 2.65
N GLU A 69 3.67 5.18 2.65
CA GLU A 69 3.93 6.00 1.47
C GLU A 69 5.30 5.71 0.82
N GLU A 70 6.35 5.49 1.63
CA GLU A 70 7.68 5.17 1.12
C GLU A 70 7.81 3.68 0.80
N ASN A 71 7.16 2.82 1.58
CA ASN A 71 7.10 1.38 1.31
C ASN A 71 6.50 1.12 -0.08
N ILE A 72 5.39 1.80 -0.40
CA ILE A 72 4.76 1.68 -1.72
C ILE A 72 5.61 2.32 -2.83
N TYR A 73 6.31 3.43 -2.57
CA TYR A 73 7.28 3.99 -3.51
C TYR A 73 8.36 2.97 -3.89
N MET A 74 8.96 2.31 -2.89
CA MET A 74 10.00 1.30 -3.11
C MET A 74 9.42 0.03 -3.78
N LEU A 75 8.23 -0.38 -3.38
CA LEU A 75 7.53 -1.52 -3.96
C LEU A 75 7.25 -1.30 -5.45
N CYS A 76 6.75 -0.14 -5.88
CA CYS A 76 6.53 0.15 -7.29
C CYS A 76 7.82 0.04 -8.11
N LYS A 77 8.93 0.59 -7.60
CA LYS A 77 10.24 0.48 -8.26
C LYS A 77 10.70 -0.98 -8.37
N GLU A 78 10.50 -1.76 -7.31
CA GLU A 78 10.92 -3.15 -7.26
C GLU A 78 10.08 -4.01 -8.22
N LEU A 79 8.74 -3.86 -8.23
CA LEU A 79 7.85 -4.59 -9.13
C LEU A 79 8.21 -4.38 -10.61
N THR A 80 8.53 -3.14 -10.97
CA THR A 80 9.01 -2.80 -12.31
C THR A 80 10.39 -3.41 -12.58
N ARG A 81 11.32 -3.35 -11.62
CA ARG A 81 12.68 -3.89 -11.74
C ARG A 81 12.71 -5.41 -11.95
N VAL A 82 11.84 -6.14 -11.26
CA VAL A 82 11.78 -7.62 -11.34
C VAL A 82 10.83 -8.13 -12.43
N GLY A 83 10.21 -7.24 -13.20
CA GLY A 83 9.33 -7.60 -14.32
C GLY A 83 7.97 -8.16 -13.91
N VAL A 84 7.53 -7.91 -12.67
CA VAL A 84 6.16 -8.23 -12.23
C VAL A 84 5.15 -7.21 -12.73
N ALA A 85 5.58 -5.96 -12.86
CA ALA A 85 4.84 -4.84 -13.43
C ALA A 85 5.43 -4.38 -14.77
N ASP A 86 4.69 -3.55 -15.48
CA ASP A 86 5.15 -2.91 -16.71
C ASP A 86 6.48 -2.17 -16.47
N PRO A 87 7.42 -2.17 -17.44
CA PRO A 87 8.71 -1.50 -17.29
C PRO A 87 8.62 0.00 -16.99
N MET A 88 7.54 0.66 -17.38
CA MET A 88 7.28 2.06 -17.04
C MET A 88 6.42 2.20 -15.78
N GLY A 89 5.98 1.10 -15.17
CA GLY A 89 5.03 1.08 -14.06
C GLY A 89 3.63 1.53 -14.48
N SER A 90 3.31 1.46 -15.78
CA SER A 90 2.08 2.04 -16.31
C SER A 90 0.81 1.25 -15.96
N ASP A 91 0.96 0.01 -15.48
CA ASP A 91 -0.09 -0.82 -14.87
C ASP A 91 -0.23 -0.61 -13.35
N LEU A 92 0.59 0.25 -12.73
CA LEU A 92 0.59 0.48 -11.28
C LEU A 92 -0.09 1.81 -10.91
N TYR A 93 -0.84 1.75 -9.83
CA TYR A 93 -1.55 2.89 -9.25
C TYR A 93 -1.29 2.92 -7.75
N VAL A 94 -0.77 4.03 -7.25
CA VAL A 94 -0.59 4.27 -5.82
C VAL A 94 -1.86 4.88 -5.27
N VAL A 95 -2.39 4.29 -4.21
CA VAL A 95 -3.67 4.68 -3.63
C VAL A 95 -3.47 5.10 -2.19
N PHE A 96 -3.61 6.40 -1.94
CA PHE A 96 -3.70 6.95 -0.58
C PHE A 96 -5.15 6.83 -0.11
N ILE A 97 -5.34 6.29 1.08
CA ILE A 97 -6.62 6.10 1.74
C ILE A 97 -6.67 7.02 2.94
N SER A 98 -7.59 7.99 2.93
CA SER A 98 -7.74 8.98 4.00
C SER A 98 -9.16 9.56 4.01
N ASN A 99 -9.39 10.54 4.86
CA ASN A 99 -10.55 11.43 4.84
C ASN A 99 -10.21 12.75 5.54
N GLU A 100 -11.15 13.70 5.55
CA GLU A 100 -10.99 15.01 6.21
C GLU A 100 -10.61 14.89 7.69
N GLU A 101 -11.12 13.86 8.36
CA GLU A 101 -10.94 13.62 9.79
C GLU A 101 -9.65 12.86 10.13
N LYS A 102 -8.94 12.35 9.11
CA LYS A 102 -7.81 11.43 9.25
C LYS A 102 -8.14 10.28 10.20
N LYS A 103 -9.27 9.62 9.93
CA LYS A 103 -9.79 8.47 10.69
C LYS A 103 -10.37 7.46 9.72
N ILE A 104 -9.52 6.61 9.18
CA ILE A 104 -9.92 5.58 8.22
C ILE A 104 -9.77 4.18 8.82
N PRO A 105 -10.90 3.50 9.11
CA PRO A 105 -10.88 2.12 9.55
C PRO A 105 -10.53 1.17 8.41
N LEU A 106 -9.60 0.25 8.67
CA LEU A 106 -9.24 -0.88 7.81
C LEU A 106 -9.18 -2.16 8.64
N TRP A 107 -9.54 -3.26 8.02
CA TRP A 107 -9.41 -4.61 8.58
C TRP A 107 -8.19 -5.33 8.01
N HIS A 108 -7.87 -6.50 8.57
CA HIS A 108 -6.77 -7.34 8.10
C HIS A 108 -5.41 -6.63 8.09
N GLN A 109 -5.10 -5.88 9.15
CA GLN A 109 -3.87 -5.12 9.32
C GLN A 109 -2.96 -5.79 10.36
N LYS A 110 -1.72 -6.10 9.98
CA LYS A 110 -0.71 -6.80 10.80
C LYS A 110 -0.41 -6.10 12.13
N ALA A 111 -0.57 -4.77 12.18
CA ALA A 111 -0.33 -3.98 13.38
C ALA A 111 -1.45 -4.12 14.44
N SER A 112 -2.59 -4.73 14.10
CA SER A 112 -3.70 -4.91 15.03
C SER A 112 -3.44 -6.03 16.02
N ASN A 113 -3.98 -5.87 17.23
CA ASN A 113 -4.09 -6.93 18.23
C ASN A 113 -5.49 -7.56 18.26
N SER A 114 -6.41 -7.13 17.38
CA SER A 114 -7.76 -7.70 17.30
C SER A 114 -7.81 -8.86 16.31
N ASP A 115 -8.70 -9.81 16.54
CA ASP A 115 -8.83 -11.02 15.71
C ASP A 115 -9.20 -10.72 14.25
N GLU A 116 -9.85 -9.58 13.99
CA GLU A 116 -10.20 -9.15 12.62
C GLU A 116 -9.16 -8.20 11.99
N GLY A 117 -8.03 -7.95 12.64
CA GLY A 117 -7.00 -7.06 12.10
C GLY A 117 -7.43 -5.59 12.02
N PHE A 118 -8.36 -5.12 12.86
CA PHE A 118 -8.91 -3.77 12.78
C PHE A 118 -7.91 -2.70 13.26
N ILE A 119 -7.68 -1.67 12.44
CA ILE A 119 -6.94 -0.45 12.78
C ILE A 119 -7.69 0.77 12.25
N CYS A 120 -7.68 1.87 13.01
CA CYS A 120 -8.10 3.19 12.51
C CYS A 120 -6.85 4.02 12.24
N TRP A 121 -6.51 4.18 10.97
CA TRP A 121 -5.35 4.94 10.52
C TRP A 121 -5.70 6.43 10.33
N ASP A 122 -4.68 7.28 10.36
CA ASP A 122 -4.79 8.65 9.87
C ASP A 122 -4.78 8.71 8.33
N TYR A 123 -3.89 7.94 7.72
CA TYR A 123 -3.94 7.55 6.32
C TYR A 123 -3.26 6.19 6.13
N HIS A 124 -3.52 5.51 5.02
CA HIS A 124 -2.77 4.32 4.60
C HIS A 124 -2.48 4.38 3.10
N VAL A 125 -1.44 3.69 2.65
CA VAL A 125 -1.05 3.68 1.22
C VAL A 125 -0.89 2.24 0.75
N ILE A 126 -1.55 1.93 -0.36
CA ILE A 126 -1.45 0.63 -1.05
C ILE A 126 -1.08 0.86 -2.51
N CYS A 127 -0.62 -0.19 -3.21
CA CYS A 127 -0.51 -0.18 -4.66
C CYS A 127 -1.54 -1.11 -5.29
N ILE A 128 -2.23 -0.65 -6.32
CA ILE A 128 -3.12 -1.46 -7.15
C ILE A 128 -2.46 -1.66 -8.51
N GLN A 129 -2.33 -2.92 -8.91
CA GLN A 129 -1.82 -3.32 -10.21
C GLN A 129 -2.96 -3.79 -11.09
N VAL A 130 -3.18 -3.11 -12.23
CA VAL A 130 -4.23 -3.44 -13.19
C VAL A 130 -3.68 -4.42 -14.22
N LYS A 131 -4.14 -5.68 -14.18
CA LYS A 131 -3.71 -6.72 -15.13
C LYS A 131 -4.87 -7.24 -15.94
N ARG A 132 -4.77 -7.10 -17.27
CA ARG A 132 -5.73 -7.65 -18.22
C ARG A 132 -5.08 -8.67 -19.13
N ASN A 133 -5.19 -9.93 -18.75
CA ASN A 133 -4.60 -11.05 -19.48
C ASN A 133 -5.69 -11.77 -20.28
N LYS A 134 -5.63 -11.70 -21.61
CA LYS A 134 -6.44 -12.54 -22.52
C LYS A 134 -7.95 -12.59 -22.18
N GLY A 135 -8.51 -11.48 -21.70
CA GLY A 135 -9.92 -11.35 -21.31
C GLY A 135 -10.21 -11.57 -19.82
N GLU A 136 -9.24 -12.00 -19.01
CA GLU A 136 -9.34 -12.06 -17.56
C GLU A 136 -8.82 -10.77 -16.91
N ILE A 137 -9.65 -10.19 -16.04
CA ILE A 137 -9.30 -9.05 -15.19
C ILE A 137 -8.81 -9.62 -13.86
N ILE A 138 -7.51 -9.49 -13.59
CA ILE A 138 -6.87 -10.01 -12.38
C ILE A 138 -6.13 -8.88 -11.67
N ASP A 139 -6.87 -7.83 -11.34
CA ASP A 139 -6.31 -6.69 -10.61
C ASP A 139 -5.86 -7.13 -9.22
N LEU A 140 -4.69 -6.63 -8.79
CA LEU A 140 -4.00 -7.05 -7.58
C LEU A 140 -3.77 -5.87 -6.65
N VAL A 141 -3.90 -6.09 -5.36
CA VAL A 141 -3.53 -5.13 -4.30
C VAL A 141 -2.25 -5.59 -3.63
N TRP A 142 -1.30 -4.68 -3.58
CA TRP A 142 -0.03 -4.80 -2.89
C TRP A 142 -0.09 -3.92 -1.63
N ASP A 143 -0.38 -4.54 -0.50
CA ASP A 143 -0.33 -3.92 0.82
C ASP A 143 0.66 -4.70 1.70
N LEU A 144 1.76 -4.04 2.09
CA LEU A 144 2.80 -4.64 2.92
C LEU A 144 2.36 -4.79 4.38
N ASP A 145 1.32 -4.06 4.80
CA ASP A 145 0.80 -4.04 6.17
C ASP A 145 -0.44 -4.94 6.34
N SER A 146 -0.93 -5.60 5.28
CA SER A 146 -2.09 -6.49 5.35
C SER A 146 -1.76 -7.96 5.65
N ASP A 147 -2.58 -8.63 6.45
CA ASP A 147 -2.52 -10.08 6.69
C ASP A 147 -3.21 -10.94 5.62
N LEU A 148 -3.86 -10.30 4.62
CA LEU A 148 -4.40 -10.97 3.44
C LEU A 148 -3.28 -11.53 2.54
N PRO A 149 -3.59 -12.38 1.53
CA PRO A 149 -2.60 -12.86 0.57
C PRO A 149 -1.79 -11.71 -0.06
N PHE A 150 -0.53 -11.95 -0.37
CA PHE A 150 0.34 -10.94 -0.96
C PHE A 150 0.88 -11.38 -2.33
N PRO A 151 0.52 -10.69 -3.43
CA PRO A 151 -0.53 -9.69 -3.52
C PRO A 151 -1.93 -10.29 -3.32
N SER A 152 -2.89 -9.45 -2.92
CA SER A 152 -4.30 -9.82 -2.75
C SER A 152 -5.08 -9.62 -4.05
N PRO A 153 -6.02 -10.50 -4.42
CA PRO A 153 -7.01 -10.18 -5.44
C PRO A 153 -7.78 -8.90 -5.09
N PHE A 154 -7.94 -7.97 -6.02
CA PHE A 154 -8.55 -6.66 -5.74
C PHE A 154 -9.94 -6.76 -5.12
N ASN A 155 -10.82 -7.59 -5.68
CA ASN A 155 -12.17 -7.77 -5.14
C ASN A 155 -12.17 -8.34 -3.72
N GLN A 156 -11.21 -9.23 -3.39
CA GLN A 156 -11.06 -9.77 -2.05
C GLN A 156 -10.58 -8.71 -1.07
N TYR A 157 -9.57 -7.92 -1.44
CA TYR A 157 -9.09 -6.82 -0.59
C TYR A 157 -10.20 -5.79 -0.32
N VAL A 158 -11.00 -5.46 -1.35
CA VAL A 158 -12.16 -4.57 -1.19
C VAL A 158 -13.18 -5.18 -0.24
N SER A 159 -13.56 -6.46 -0.40
CA SER A 159 -14.56 -7.08 0.48
C SER A 159 -14.08 -7.25 1.91
N ASP A 160 -12.82 -7.61 2.12
CA ASP A 160 -12.33 -8.11 3.41
C ASP A 160 -11.67 -7.00 4.22
N ALA A 161 -10.75 -6.24 3.61
CA ALA A 161 -9.97 -5.19 4.29
C ALA A 161 -10.67 -3.82 4.25
N ILE A 162 -11.24 -3.44 3.08
CA ILE A 162 -11.93 -2.16 2.96
C ILE A 162 -13.33 -2.26 3.58
N ARG A 163 -14.15 -3.25 3.21
CA ARG A 163 -15.57 -3.37 3.60
C ARG A 163 -16.36 -2.07 3.29
N PRO A 164 -16.60 -1.74 2.00
CA PRO A 164 -17.33 -0.54 1.61
C PRO A 164 -18.65 -0.38 2.35
N LEU A 165 -18.99 0.85 2.72
CA LEU A 165 -20.23 1.27 3.37
C LEU A 165 -20.45 0.72 4.78
N ALA A 166 -19.50 -0.01 5.38
CA ALA A 166 -19.57 -0.45 6.77
C ALA A 166 -19.79 0.71 7.76
N PHE A 167 -19.39 1.92 7.36
CA PHE A 167 -19.53 3.15 8.14
C PHE A 167 -20.44 4.21 7.50
N GLY A 168 -21.12 3.88 6.38
CA GLY A 168 -22.02 4.79 5.66
C GLY A 168 -21.45 6.21 5.46
N ASP A 169 -22.29 7.22 5.70
CA ASP A 169 -21.92 8.64 5.60
C ASP A 169 -21.31 9.23 6.89
N SER A 170 -20.76 8.39 7.76
CA SER A 170 -20.12 8.87 8.98
C SER A 170 -18.75 9.52 8.71
N ILE A 171 -18.17 10.10 9.77
CA ILE A 171 -16.81 10.65 9.76
C ILE A 171 -15.71 9.63 9.41
N TYR A 172 -16.03 8.33 9.41
CA TYR A 172 -15.09 7.25 9.12
C TYR A 172 -15.13 6.79 7.66
N ARG A 173 -15.94 7.41 6.79
CA ARG A 173 -15.97 7.04 5.37
C ARG A 173 -14.59 7.25 4.76
N ARG A 174 -14.14 6.32 3.91
CA ARG A 174 -12.85 6.39 3.23
C ARG A 174 -12.99 7.12 1.90
N LEU A 175 -11.99 7.92 1.58
CA LEU A 175 -11.72 8.44 0.26
C LEU A 175 -10.39 7.83 -0.22
N PHE A 176 -10.23 7.76 -1.53
CA PHE A 176 -9.10 7.10 -2.18
C PHE A 176 -8.52 8.05 -3.21
N ARG A 177 -7.33 8.61 -2.95
CA ARG A 177 -6.57 9.32 -3.97
C ARG A 177 -5.77 8.32 -4.78
N VAL A 178 -6.14 8.15 -6.03
CA VAL A 178 -5.50 7.24 -6.98
C VAL A 178 -4.53 8.02 -7.86
N VAL A 179 -3.24 7.67 -7.79
CA VAL A 179 -2.16 8.32 -8.53
C VAL A 179 -1.51 7.29 -9.45
N HIS A 180 -1.35 7.63 -10.73
CA HIS A 180 -0.62 6.78 -11.67
C HIS A 180 0.86 6.68 -11.23
N ALA A 181 1.41 5.47 -11.13
CA ALA A 181 2.73 5.27 -10.54
C ALA A 181 3.87 6.06 -11.23
N PRO A 182 3.91 6.24 -12.57
CA PRO A 182 4.90 7.10 -13.21
C PRO A 182 4.89 8.53 -12.67
N LEU A 183 3.71 9.11 -12.45
CA LEU A 183 3.55 10.45 -11.88
C LEU A 183 3.97 10.46 -10.41
N PHE A 184 3.57 9.46 -9.64
CA PHE A 184 3.95 9.32 -8.23
C PHE A 184 5.47 9.21 -8.05
N LEU A 185 6.14 8.33 -8.79
CA LEU A 185 7.58 8.12 -8.69
C LEU A 185 8.39 9.36 -9.09
N GLN A 186 7.85 10.19 -9.97
CA GLN A 186 8.45 11.46 -10.38
C GLN A 186 8.19 12.59 -9.38
N SER A 187 7.00 12.63 -8.78
CA SER A 187 6.48 13.82 -8.10
C SER A 187 6.42 13.72 -6.59
N PHE A 188 6.42 12.51 -6.03
CA PHE A 188 6.31 12.31 -4.60
C PHE A 188 7.59 12.73 -3.86
N ALA A 189 7.41 13.40 -2.72
CA ALA A 189 8.49 13.76 -1.81
C ALA A 189 8.02 13.71 -0.35
N SER A 190 8.90 13.23 0.52
CA SER A 190 8.70 13.21 1.96
C SER A 190 10.03 13.47 2.65
N ASP A 191 10.10 14.54 3.44
CA ASP A 191 11.22 14.84 4.33
C ASP A 191 11.10 14.11 5.69
N ARG A 192 10.04 13.29 5.84
CA ARG A 192 9.68 12.52 7.04
C ARG A 192 9.39 13.38 8.27
N SER A 193 9.23 14.69 8.13
CA SER A 193 8.96 15.61 9.25
C SER A 193 7.68 15.27 10.01
N HIS A 194 6.68 14.71 9.32
CA HIS A 194 5.42 14.25 9.93
C HIS A 194 5.59 13.14 10.97
N MET A 195 6.70 12.38 10.91
CA MET A 195 7.04 11.32 11.87
C MET A 195 7.92 11.80 13.02
N LYS A 196 8.09 13.11 13.18
CA LYS A 196 8.77 13.72 14.34
C LYS A 196 7.74 14.33 15.29
N ASN A 197 7.95 14.11 16.58
CA ASN A 197 7.17 14.78 17.60
C ASN A 197 7.61 16.26 17.75
N PRO A 198 6.89 17.09 18.53
CA PRO A 198 7.25 18.51 18.71
C PRO A 198 8.64 18.76 19.29
N ALA A 199 9.26 17.77 19.94
CA ALA A 199 10.64 17.86 20.44
C ALA A 199 11.70 17.48 19.37
N GLY A 200 11.27 17.10 18.17
CA GLY A 200 12.14 16.67 17.06
C GLY A 200 12.56 15.19 17.12
N ASN A 201 12.07 14.43 18.09
CA ASN A 201 12.35 12.99 18.20
C ASN A 201 11.44 12.19 17.27
N TRP A 202 11.96 11.10 16.73
CA TRP A 202 11.20 10.16 15.91
C TRP A 202 10.08 9.49 16.72
N ILE A 203 8.86 9.52 16.19
CA ILE A 203 7.71 8.77 16.71
C ILE A 203 7.92 7.27 16.41
N GLN A 204 8.38 6.97 15.19
CA GLN A 204 8.87 5.67 14.76
C GLN A 204 10.18 5.86 14.00
N LEU A 205 11.07 4.88 14.06
CA LEU A 205 12.37 4.99 13.40
C LEU A 205 12.19 5.04 11.87
N PRO A 206 12.86 5.98 11.19
CA PRO A 206 12.72 6.14 9.74
C PRO A 206 13.42 5.00 8.99
N PRO A 207 13.10 4.84 7.69
CA PRO A 207 13.87 4.00 6.80
C PRO A 207 15.36 4.41 6.78
N ASN A 208 16.24 3.45 6.50
CA ASN A 208 17.70 3.63 6.55
C ASN A 208 18.32 4.25 5.29
N TYR A 209 17.51 4.60 4.30
CA TYR A 209 17.92 5.33 3.10
C TYR A 209 17.49 6.80 3.19
N ASP A 210 18.07 7.66 2.35
CA ASP A 210 17.79 9.09 2.34
C ASP A 210 16.30 9.40 2.05
N PRO A 211 15.75 10.51 2.58
CA PRO A 211 14.38 10.93 2.27
C PRO A 211 14.13 11.04 0.76
N ILE A 212 12.92 10.71 0.34
CA ILE A 212 12.53 10.76 -1.08
C ILE A 212 12.32 12.22 -1.48
N MET A 213 13.04 12.67 -2.52
CA MET A 213 12.86 13.96 -3.15
C MET A 213 12.24 13.80 -4.54
N ALA A 214 11.35 14.72 -4.90
CA ALA A 214 10.75 14.76 -6.22
C ALA A 214 11.77 15.21 -7.28
N ALA A 215 11.50 14.87 -8.55
CA ALA A 215 12.36 15.22 -9.68
C ALA A 215 12.52 16.75 -9.88
N ASP A 216 11.54 17.55 -9.42
CA ASP A 216 11.58 19.01 -9.47
C ASP A 216 12.31 19.66 -8.28
N GLY A 217 12.87 18.85 -7.37
CA GLY A 217 13.56 19.32 -6.17
C GLY A 217 12.65 19.55 -4.97
N THR A 218 11.33 19.29 -5.08
CA THR A 218 10.43 19.32 -3.92
C THR A 218 10.91 18.30 -2.88
N ALA A 219 11.07 18.75 -1.64
CA ALA A 219 11.54 17.92 -0.53
C ALA A 219 10.39 17.31 0.29
N ASN A 220 9.20 17.90 0.25
CA ASN A 220 8.03 17.41 0.99
C ASN A 220 6.73 17.90 0.36
N ASN A 221 5.86 16.96 -0.02
CA ASN A 221 4.50 17.23 -0.47
C ASN A 221 3.51 16.15 -0.03
N LEU A 222 3.86 15.32 0.97
CA LEU A 222 3.01 14.23 1.46
C LEU A 222 1.58 14.67 1.79
N ASN A 223 1.42 15.86 2.37
CA ASN A 223 0.10 16.40 2.70
C ASN A 223 -0.80 16.61 1.47
N GLU A 224 -0.25 16.86 0.28
CA GLU A 224 -1.03 17.01 -0.96
C GLU A 224 -1.62 15.67 -1.42
N TYR A 225 -1.00 14.55 -1.01
CA TYR A 225 -1.52 13.20 -1.24
C TYR A 225 -2.56 12.79 -0.19
N ILE A 226 -2.33 13.15 1.08
CA ILE A 226 -3.23 12.77 2.19
C ILE A 226 -4.51 13.62 2.21
N ALA A 227 -4.41 14.92 1.92
CA ALA A 227 -5.55 15.83 1.95
C ALA A 227 -6.53 15.47 0.83
N MET A 228 -7.75 15.12 1.21
CA MET A 228 -8.83 14.81 0.28
C MET A 228 -10.17 15.07 0.96
N SER A 229 -11.11 15.65 0.22
CA SER A 229 -12.47 15.93 0.66
C SER A 229 -13.49 15.32 -0.28
N VAL A 230 -14.75 15.40 0.12
CA VAL A 230 -15.86 14.85 -0.65
C VAL A 230 -16.10 15.62 -1.94
N GLU A 231 -15.74 16.90 -1.96
CA GLU A 231 -15.81 17.82 -3.10
C GLU A 231 -14.74 17.52 -4.15
N ASP A 232 -13.64 16.85 -3.78
CA ASP A 232 -12.61 16.42 -4.73
C ASP A 232 -13.07 15.24 -5.60
N VAL A 233 -14.18 14.59 -5.25
CA VAL A 233 -14.71 13.44 -6.00
C VAL A 233 -15.38 13.92 -7.29
N GLY A 234 -14.66 13.73 -8.39
CA GLY A 234 -15.12 14.11 -9.72
C GLY A 234 -16.10 13.14 -10.37
N ASN A 235 -16.49 13.44 -11.61
CA ASN A 235 -17.21 12.50 -12.46
C ASN A 235 -16.28 11.36 -12.90
N LEU A 236 -16.80 10.13 -12.90
CA LEU A 236 -16.05 8.91 -13.21
C LEU A 236 -15.28 8.98 -14.54
N GLU A 237 -15.91 9.46 -15.61
CA GLU A 237 -15.28 9.55 -16.93
C GLU A 237 -14.12 10.55 -16.95
N SER A 238 -14.30 11.71 -16.31
CA SER A 238 -13.22 12.69 -16.15
C SER A 238 -12.05 12.08 -15.39
N MET A 239 -12.32 11.46 -14.24
CA MET A 239 -11.27 10.91 -13.37
C MET A 239 -10.45 9.81 -14.06
N VAL A 240 -11.09 8.94 -14.86
CA VAL A 240 -10.39 7.89 -15.62
C VAL A 240 -9.41 8.49 -16.63
N ASN A 241 -9.70 9.64 -17.20
CA ASN A 241 -8.79 10.36 -18.10
C ASN A 241 -7.74 11.16 -17.32
N ASP A 242 -8.17 11.86 -16.27
CA ASP A 242 -7.34 12.80 -15.51
C ASP A 242 -6.26 12.09 -14.69
N VAL A 243 -6.45 10.82 -14.30
CA VAL A 243 -5.46 10.04 -13.52
C VAL A 243 -4.07 9.97 -14.17
N TYR A 244 -4.01 10.07 -15.50
CA TYR A 244 -2.77 10.00 -16.29
C TYR A 244 -2.04 11.33 -16.43
N SER A 245 -2.64 12.44 -16.03
CA SER A 245 -2.07 13.79 -16.21
C SER A 245 -2.07 14.63 -14.93
N ASN A 246 -2.95 14.32 -13.98
CA ASN A 246 -2.98 15.01 -12.70
C ASN A 246 -1.82 14.54 -11.81
N LYS A 247 -0.90 15.46 -11.49
CA LYS A 247 0.30 15.23 -10.65
C LYS A 247 -0.01 14.51 -9.33
N HIS A 248 -1.13 14.85 -8.68
CA HIS A 248 -1.55 14.27 -7.41
C HIS A 248 -2.70 13.27 -7.58
N GLY A 249 -2.95 12.82 -8.81
CA GLY A 249 -4.00 11.86 -9.12
C GLY A 249 -5.41 12.41 -8.92
N VAL A 250 -6.37 11.49 -8.81
CA VAL A 250 -7.81 11.77 -8.71
C VAL A 250 -8.37 11.18 -7.42
N VAL A 251 -9.42 11.77 -6.86
CA VAL A 251 -10.05 11.27 -5.62
C VAL A 251 -11.34 10.53 -5.96
N VAL A 252 -11.45 9.28 -5.51
CA VAL A 252 -12.65 8.46 -5.64
C VAL A 252 -13.20 8.08 -4.27
N ASN A 253 -14.50 7.79 -4.19
CA ASN A 253 -15.13 7.30 -2.96
C ASN A 253 -15.37 5.78 -3.03
N GLU A 254 -15.76 5.19 -1.89
CA GLU A 254 -16.02 3.75 -1.74
C GLU A 254 -17.00 3.18 -2.78
N SER A 255 -18.02 3.96 -3.18
CA SER A 255 -19.08 3.49 -4.09
C SER A 255 -18.63 3.41 -5.55
N ILE A 256 -17.59 4.15 -5.93
CA ILE A 256 -17.09 4.21 -7.31
C ILE A 256 -15.72 3.56 -7.49
N LEU A 257 -14.99 3.23 -6.41
CA LEU A 257 -13.65 2.65 -6.46
C LEU A 257 -13.54 1.46 -7.43
N THR A 258 -14.39 0.45 -7.27
CA THR A 258 -14.37 -0.74 -8.14
C THR A 258 -14.70 -0.40 -9.59
N ARG A 259 -15.65 0.53 -9.81
CA ARG A 259 -16.04 0.97 -11.17
C ARG A 259 -14.91 1.74 -11.84
N PHE A 260 -14.20 2.58 -11.10
CA PHE A 260 -13.03 3.32 -11.57
C PHE A 260 -11.97 2.38 -12.12
N PHE A 261 -11.51 1.40 -11.32
CA PHE A 261 -10.50 0.45 -11.78
C PHE A 261 -10.96 -0.42 -12.96
N SER A 262 -12.24 -0.78 -13.01
CA SER A 262 -12.80 -1.52 -14.16
C SER A 262 -12.77 -0.74 -15.48
N GLN A 263 -12.71 0.60 -15.44
CA GLN A 263 -12.70 1.46 -16.64
C GLN A 263 -11.31 1.85 -17.12
N LEU A 264 -10.28 1.71 -16.28
CA LEU A 264 -8.90 1.98 -16.71
C LEU A 264 -8.53 1.06 -17.88
N PRO A 265 -7.77 1.49 -18.90
CA PRO A 265 -7.22 0.58 -19.89
C PRO A 265 -6.33 -0.47 -19.21
N GLY A 266 -6.51 -1.74 -19.58
CA GLY A 266 -5.50 -2.75 -19.31
C GLY A 266 -4.43 -2.68 -20.38
N LEU A 267 -3.15 -2.68 -19.99
CA LEU A 267 -2.09 -2.89 -20.95
C LEU A 267 -2.23 -4.31 -21.49
N HIS A 268 -2.40 -4.42 -22.81
CA HIS A 268 -2.21 -5.66 -23.51
C HIS A 268 -0.69 -5.82 -23.73
N PRO A 269 -0.07 -6.91 -23.26
CA PRO A 269 1.32 -7.21 -23.59
C PRO A 269 1.52 -7.43 -25.10
#